data_AF-F3QQK1-F1
#
_entry.id   AF-F3QQK1-F1
#
_cell.length_a   1.000
_cell.length_b   1.000
_cell.length_c   1.000
_cell.angle_alpha   90.00
_cell.angle_beta   90.00
_cell.angle_gamma   90.00
#
_symmetry.space_group_name_H-M   'P 1'
#
loop_
_entity.id
_entity.type
_entity.pdbx_description
1 polymer ?
#
loop_
_entity_poly.entity_id
_entity_poly.type
_entity_poly.pdbx_seq_one_letter_code
_entity_poly.pdbx_strand_id
1 'polypeptide(L)'
;MWMPKLGVIKDYRFNRKRIILLWVALALLAGVLYWCKQDSADGRLLAWKVSANMIADRLFWGWGNNGFDAFYMPYQADYFMRNPESSFLLLADNLSHPFNEFLWFTVQYGIAGLMLLLLMLGWILKNVFKGCDKQKKLWVSLYFALAIWAMFSYPFHIPFVWLVMAYLLSVSLFPVFARFRFVRPLAFCALLVAFLYSVPMAVSYKNEVHWVKVQEKALMGETLDMLPQYAELYKDLKDDGAFLYNYGAELHFARHYNEALKILQECASKYNDYNVQMLMASCYQHLGQPQMAIEKYRYANRMVPNRFLPLYHEMRIYRENGDSVNACEVARTIMNKPVKIKKSAAVKRIIQEANECLDHYTERVMRR
;
A
#
# COMPACT_ATOMS: atom_id res chain seq x y z
N MET A 1 -7.89 -63.03 -6.23
CA MET A 1 -7.06 -61.87 -5.84
C MET A 1 -6.74 -61.07 -7.11
N TRP A 2 -7.60 -60.10 -7.45
CA TRP A 2 -7.50 -59.28 -8.66
C TRP A 2 -6.95 -57.91 -8.26
N MET A 3 -5.69 -57.63 -8.59
CA MET A 3 -5.17 -56.26 -8.61
C MET A 3 -5.10 -55.81 -10.08
N PRO A 4 -5.79 -54.72 -10.48
CA PRO A 4 -5.66 -54.20 -11.83
C PRO A 4 -4.25 -53.62 -12.01
N LYS A 5 -3.58 -53.99 -13.11
CA LYS A 5 -2.35 -53.34 -13.56
C LYS A 5 -2.63 -51.85 -13.75
N LEU A 6 -2.01 -51.01 -12.92
CA LEU A 6 -1.94 -49.57 -13.14
C LEU A 6 -1.33 -49.31 -14.51
N GLY A 7 -2.18 -48.91 -15.46
CA GLY A 7 -1.78 -48.62 -16.83
C GLY A 7 -0.71 -47.55 -16.86
N VAL A 8 0.33 -47.82 -17.64
CA VAL A 8 1.39 -46.89 -18.04
C VAL A 8 0.73 -45.59 -18.50
N ILE A 9 1.05 -44.47 -17.84
CA ILE A 9 0.67 -43.13 -18.27
C ILE A 9 1.24 -42.94 -19.68
N LYS A 10 0.39 -43.00 -20.71
CA LYS A 10 0.78 -42.74 -22.10
C LYS A 10 1.42 -41.35 -22.16
N ASP A 11 2.61 -41.26 -22.75
CA ASP A 11 3.24 -40.00 -23.13
C ASP A 11 2.28 -39.23 -24.03
N TYR A 12 1.61 -38.23 -23.44
CA TYR A 12 0.77 -37.30 -24.17
C TYR A 12 1.69 -36.46 -25.06
N ARG A 13 1.83 -36.85 -26.33
CA ARG A 13 2.43 -35.98 -27.36
C ARG A 13 1.57 -34.72 -27.44
N PHE A 14 2.07 -33.62 -26.87
CA PHE A 14 1.41 -32.32 -26.92
C PHE A 14 1.26 -31.87 -28.38
N ASN A 15 0.05 -32.00 -28.92
CA ASN A 15 -0.27 -31.53 -30.27
C ASN A 15 -0.18 -30.01 -30.28
N ARG A 16 0.62 -29.43 -31.19
CA ARG A 16 0.78 -27.97 -31.37
C ARG A 16 -0.57 -27.24 -31.44
N LYS A 17 -1.58 -27.86 -32.04
CA LYS A 17 -2.96 -27.32 -32.08
C LYS A 17 -3.60 -27.18 -30.69
N ARG A 18 -3.39 -28.15 -29.80
CA ARG A 18 -3.92 -28.11 -28.42
C ARG A 18 -3.23 -27.03 -27.58
N ILE A 19 -1.93 -26.80 -27.78
CA ILE A 19 -1.19 -25.72 -27.11
C ILE A 19 -1.72 -24.36 -27.57
N ILE A 20 -1.90 -24.16 -28.87
CA ILE A 20 -2.47 -22.93 -29.42
C ILE A 20 -3.88 -22.71 -28.86
N LEU A 21 -4.74 -23.73 -28.86
CA LEU A 21 -6.08 -23.64 -28.28
C LEU A 21 -6.07 -23.27 -26.80
N LEU A 22 -5.13 -23.82 -26.01
CA LEU A 22 -4.94 -23.48 -24.60
C LEU A 22 -4.56 -22.01 -24.42
N TRP A 23 -3.61 -21.49 -25.21
CA TRP A 23 -3.22 -20.08 -25.17
C TRP A 23 -4.35 -19.15 -25.60
N VAL A 24 -5.11 -19.53 -26.63
CA VAL A 24 -6.30 -18.78 -27.05
C VAL A 24 -7.36 -18.76 -25.94
N ALA A 25 -7.63 -19.90 -25.31
CA ALA A 25 -8.57 -19.98 -24.19
C ALA A 25 -8.11 -19.14 -22.98
N LEU A 26 -6.80 -19.16 -22.66
CA LEU A 26 -6.23 -18.32 -21.61
C LEU A 26 -6.31 -16.83 -21.93
N ALA A 27 -6.05 -16.44 -23.18
CA ALA A 27 -6.16 -15.05 -23.63
C ALA A 27 -7.62 -14.57 -23.60
N LEU A 28 -8.57 -15.40 -24.04
CA LEU A 28 -10.00 -15.10 -23.94
C LEU A 28 -10.44 -14.98 -22.48
N LEU A 29 -10.01 -15.90 -21.60
CA LEU A 29 -10.30 -15.82 -20.18
C LEU A 29 -9.74 -14.54 -19.56
N ALA A 30 -8.50 -14.18 -19.89
CA ALA A 30 -7.89 -12.93 -19.43
C ALA A 30 -8.67 -11.70 -19.92
N GLY A 31 -9.12 -11.70 -21.18
CA GLY A 31 -9.97 -10.64 -21.74
C GLY A 31 -11.33 -10.53 -21.04
N VAL A 32 -11.99 -11.65 -20.77
CA VAL A 32 -13.25 -11.69 -20.00
C VAL A 32 -13.03 -11.20 -18.57
N LEU A 33 -11.97 -11.64 -17.90
CA LEU A 33 -11.64 -11.21 -16.54
C LEU A 33 -11.32 -9.72 -16.47
N TYR A 34 -10.60 -9.19 -17.47
CA TYR A 34 -10.35 -7.76 -17.61
C TYR A 34 -11.67 -7.01 -17.76
N TRP A 35 -12.55 -7.45 -18.67
CA TRP A 35 -13.85 -6.82 -18.87
C TRP A 35 -14.74 -6.87 -17.62
N CYS A 36 -14.71 -7.96 -16.85
CA CYS A 36 -15.45 -8.07 -15.58
C CYS A 36 -14.88 -7.18 -14.46
N LYS A 37 -13.59 -6.85 -14.47
CA LYS A 37 -12.91 -6.10 -13.39
C LYS A 37 -11.97 -5.02 -13.92
N GLN A 38 -12.43 -4.25 -14.90
CA GLN A 38 -11.63 -3.24 -15.59
C GLN A 38 -11.03 -2.21 -14.60
N ASP A 39 -11.86 -1.63 -13.73
CA ASP A 39 -11.43 -0.65 -12.73
C ASP A 39 -10.30 -1.17 -11.82
N SER A 40 -10.34 -2.47 -11.48
CA SER A 40 -9.31 -3.08 -10.65
C SER A 40 -8.01 -3.26 -11.41
N ALA A 41 -8.06 -3.62 -12.70
CA ALA A 41 -6.88 -3.76 -13.53
C ALA A 41 -6.25 -2.39 -13.82
N ASP A 42 -7.07 -1.39 -14.19
CA ASP A 42 -6.62 -0.04 -14.49
C ASP A 42 -6.06 0.67 -13.24
N GLY A 43 -6.62 0.40 -12.06
CA GLY A 43 -6.04 0.86 -10.78
C GLY A 43 -4.64 0.29 -10.50
N ARG A 44 -4.40 -0.98 -10.85
CA ARG A 44 -3.04 -1.57 -10.76
C ARG A 44 -2.10 -0.96 -11.78
N LEU A 45 -2.57 -0.68 -13.00
CA LEU A 45 -1.77 0.01 -14.02
C LEU A 45 -1.34 1.40 -13.55
N LEU A 46 -2.23 2.16 -12.90
CA LEU A 46 -1.86 3.43 -12.26
C LEU A 46 -0.75 3.20 -11.22
N ALA A 47 -0.95 2.24 -10.31
CA ALA A 47 0.03 1.95 -9.26
C ALA A 47 1.40 1.58 -9.85
N TRP A 48 1.42 0.82 -10.94
CA TRP A 48 2.64 0.45 -11.63
C TRP A 48 3.31 1.63 -12.32
N LYS A 49 2.52 2.50 -12.97
CA LYS A 49 3.03 3.70 -13.62
C LYS A 49 3.66 4.67 -12.63
N VAL A 50 3.00 4.90 -11.49
CA VAL A 50 3.53 5.76 -10.42
C VAL A 50 4.80 5.14 -9.82
N SER A 51 4.80 3.82 -9.56
CA SER A 51 5.99 3.11 -9.05
C SER A 51 7.16 3.15 -10.04
N ALA A 52 6.90 3.08 -11.34
CA ALA A 52 7.94 3.21 -12.36
C ALA A 52 8.61 4.60 -12.32
N ASN A 53 7.83 5.67 -12.09
CA ASN A 53 8.39 7.02 -11.89
C ASN A 53 9.28 7.07 -10.64
N MET A 54 8.86 6.43 -9.53
CA MET A 54 9.68 6.35 -8.32
C MET A 54 11.02 5.62 -8.58
N ILE A 55 10.99 4.52 -9.35
CA ILE A 55 12.19 3.76 -9.70
C ILE A 55 13.11 4.59 -10.61
N ALA A 56 12.55 5.37 -11.53
CA ALA A 56 13.33 6.22 -12.43
C ALA A 56 14.17 7.25 -11.66
N ASP A 57 13.64 7.81 -10.58
CA ASP A 57 14.35 8.82 -9.78
C ASP A 57 15.44 8.23 -8.87
N ARG A 58 15.31 6.96 -8.46
CA ARG A 58 16.33 6.24 -7.64
C ARG A 58 16.59 4.82 -8.14
N LEU A 59 17.20 4.73 -9.32
CA LEU A 59 17.33 3.48 -10.07
C LEU A 59 18.11 2.37 -9.35
N PHE A 60 19.28 2.69 -8.78
CA PHE A 60 20.22 1.66 -8.31
C PHE A 60 19.91 1.13 -6.91
N TRP A 61 19.67 2.03 -5.97
CA TRP A 61 19.55 1.70 -4.54
C TRP A 61 18.12 1.80 -4.01
N GLY A 62 17.19 2.34 -4.81
CA GLY A 62 15.80 2.56 -4.39
C GLY A 62 15.65 3.60 -3.29
N TRP A 63 14.51 3.53 -2.62
CA TRP A 63 14.08 4.48 -1.58
C TRP A 63 14.37 4.01 -0.15
N GLY A 64 14.84 2.78 0.03
CA GLY A 64 15.05 2.15 1.33
C GLY A 64 13.78 1.56 1.93
N ASN A 65 13.90 1.05 3.15
CA ASN A 65 12.77 0.51 3.91
C ASN A 65 11.72 1.62 4.14
N ASN A 66 10.43 1.28 4.03
CA ASN A 66 9.29 2.23 4.03
C ASN A 66 9.27 3.21 2.85
N GLY A 67 10.14 3.03 1.83
CA GLY A 67 10.20 3.94 0.69
C GLY A 67 8.90 4.02 -0.11
N PHE A 68 8.14 2.93 -0.18
CA PHE A 68 6.82 2.96 -0.83
C PHE A 68 5.83 3.78 0.00
N ASP A 69 5.69 3.50 1.30
CA ASP A 69 4.74 4.16 2.19
C ASP A 69 5.02 5.66 2.37
N ALA A 70 6.29 6.07 2.38
CA ALA A 70 6.68 7.47 2.52
C ALA A 70 6.53 8.30 1.22
N PHE A 71 6.73 7.68 0.05
CA PHE A 71 6.88 8.43 -1.20
C PHE A 71 5.85 8.11 -2.28
N TYR A 72 5.12 7.00 -2.22
CA TYR A 72 4.16 6.65 -3.27
C TYR A 72 3.06 7.71 -3.46
N MET A 73 2.42 8.15 -2.37
CA MET A 73 1.33 9.13 -2.46
C MET A 73 1.80 10.52 -2.92
N PRO A 74 2.97 11.04 -2.48
CA PRO A 74 3.60 12.20 -3.12
C PRO A 74 3.78 12.06 -4.64
N TYR A 75 4.29 10.92 -5.12
CA TYR A 75 4.44 10.68 -6.56
C TYR A 75 3.10 10.58 -7.29
N GLN A 76 2.08 10.00 -6.65
CA GLN A 76 0.72 9.97 -7.19
C GLN A 76 0.13 11.38 -7.28
N ALA A 77 0.37 12.24 -6.29
CA ALA A 77 -0.02 13.65 -6.33
C ALA A 77 0.64 14.39 -7.50
N ASP A 78 1.95 14.20 -7.69
CA ASP A 78 2.71 14.77 -8.80
C ASP A 78 2.18 14.29 -10.17
N TYR A 79 1.82 13.01 -10.27
CA TYR A 79 1.21 12.45 -11.47
C TYR A 79 -0.09 13.17 -11.83
N PHE A 80 -1.00 13.37 -10.87
CA PHE A 80 -2.28 14.03 -11.12
C PHE A 80 -2.16 15.54 -11.33
N MET A 81 -1.16 16.19 -10.73
CA MET A 81 -0.86 17.59 -11.06
C MET A 81 -0.45 17.77 -12.53
N ARG A 82 0.36 16.84 -13.06
CA ARG A 82 0.81 16.89 -14.47
C ARG A 82 -0.24 16.36 -15.46
N ASN A 83 -1.20 15.56 -14.98
CA ASN A 83 -2.22 14.90 -15.80
C ASN A 83 -3.64 15.13 -15.20
N PRO A 84 -4.14 16.38 -15.19
CA PRO A 84 -5.40 16.73 -14.52
C PRO A 84 -6.63 16.08 -15.15
N GLU A 85 -6.57 15.67 -16.41
CA GLU A 85 -7.67 15.01 -17.15
C GLU A 85 -7.47 13.48 -17.27
N SER A 86 -6.57 12.90 -16.48
CA SER A 86 -6.27 11.46 -16.54
C SER A 86 -7.50 10.58 -16.29
N SER A 87 -7.70 9.53 -17.10
CA SER A 87 -8.76 8.54 -16.88
C SER A 87 -8.68 7.85 -15.50
N PHE A 88 -7.49 7.81 -14.91
CA PHE A 88 -7.25 7.21 -13.59
C PHE A 88 -7.76 8.01 -12.38
N LEU A 89 -8.31 9.22 -12.55
CA LEU A 89 -8.76 10.07 -11.43
C LEU A 89 -9.73 9.34 -10.48
N LEU A 90 -10.70 8.61 -11.03
CA LEU A 90 -11.68 7.84 -10.26
C LEU A 90 -11.10 6.55 -9.66
N LEU A 91 -9.96 6.10 -10.16
CA LEU A 91 -9.32 4.83 -9.75
C LEU A 91 -8.28 5.03 -8.65
N ALA A 92 -7.71 6.24 -8.53
CA ALA A 92 -6.76 6.60 -7.50
C ALA A 92 -7.25 6.22 -6.10
N ASP A 93 -6.38 5.63 -5.30
CA ASP A 93 -6.66 5.39 -3.88
C ASP A 93 -5.38 5.52 -3.07
N ASN A 94 -5.55 5.40 -1.76
CA ASN A 94 -4.46 5.37 -0.81
C ASN A 94 -3.84 3.97 -0.80
N LEU A 95 -2.59 3.83 -1.25
CA LEU A 95 -1.92 2.53 -1.42
C LEU A 95 -0.64 2.44 -0.59
N SER A 96 -0.44 1.28 0.02
CA SER A 96 0.81 0.86 0.67
C SER A 96 1.58 -0.21 -0.13
N HIS A 97 0.99 -0.70 -1.23
CA HIS A 97 1.64 -1.69 -2.10
C HIS A 97 1.16 -1.57 -3.56
N PRO A 98 2.03 -1.77 -4.56
CA PRO A 98 1.68 -1.64 -5.98
C PRO A 98 1.03 -2.90 -6.59
N PHE A 99 0.55 -3.82 -5.78
CA PHE A 99 0.01 -5.14 -6.21
C PHE A 99 0.98 -5.95 -7.09
N ASN A 100 2.29 -5.75 -6.91
CA ASN A 100 3.35 -6.52 -7.56
C ASN A 100 4.59 -6.49 -6.65
N GLU A 101 4.95 -7.66 -6.11
CA GLU A 101 6.07 -7.81 -5.16
C GLU A 101 7.42 -7.42 -5.78
N PHE A 102 7.64 -7.73 -7.07
CA PHE A 102 8.90 -7.37 -7.74
C PHE A 102 9.02 -5.86 -7.89
N LEU A 103 7.91 -5.19 -8.23
CA LEU A 103 7.89 -3.75 -8.36
C LEU A 103 8.06 -3.06 -7.02
N TRP A 104 7.36 -3.53 -5.98
CA TRP A 104 7.51 -3.05 -4.60
C TRP A 104 8.95 -3.22 -4.09
N PHE A 105 9.55 -4.37 -4.34
CA PHE A 105 10.94 -4.65 -3.97
C PHE A 105 11.92 -3.74 -4.73
N THR A 106 11.66 -3.47 -6.02
CA THR A 106 12.49 -2.57 -6.83
C THR A 106 12.36 -1.11 -6.39
N VAL A 107 11.17 -0.65 -5.98
CA VAL A 107 11.01 0.69 -5.40
C VAL A 107 11.90 0.86 -4.16
N GLN A 108 11.94 -0.14 -3.29
CA GLN A 108 12.72 -0.03 -2.04
C GLN A 108 14.22 -0.22 -2.25
N TYR A 109 14.64 -1.22 -3.03
CA TYR A 109 16.04 -1.64 -3.10
C TYR A 109 16.69 -1.41 -4.46
N GLY A 110 15.96 -0.78 -5.39
CA GLY A 110 16.42 -0.49 -6.74
C GLY A 110 16.64 -1.74 -7.59
N ILE A 111 17.21 -1.52 -8.77
CA ILE A 111 17.56 -2.58 -9.72
C ILE A 111 18.64 -3.49 -9.15
N ALA A 112 19.55 -2.98 -8.30
CA ALA A 112 20.56 -3.82 -7.66
C ALA A 112 19.91 -4.91 -6.78
N GLY A 113 18.92 -4.51 -5.96
CA GLY A 113 18.11 -5.45 -5.20
C GLY A 113 17.36 -6.43 -6.11
N LEU A 114 16.65 -5.93 -7.13
CA LEU A 114 15.90 -6.79 -8.05
C LEU A 114 16.80 -7.83 -8.73
N MET A 115 17.99 -7.44 -9.19
CA MET A 115 18.94 -8.37 -9.80
C MET A 115 19.38 -9.47 -8.84
N LEU A 116 19.66 -9.14 -7.58
CA LEU A 116 20.00 -10.12 -6.55
C LEU A 116 18.83 -11.10 -6.31
N LEU A 117 17.60 -10.58 -6.23
CA LEU A 117 16.39 -11.38 -6.08
C LEU A 117 16.20 -12.35 -7.26
N LEU A 118 16.35 -11.86 -8.50
CA LEU A 118 16.22 -12.67 -9.71
C LEU A 118 17.33 -13.73 -9.81
N LEU A 119 18.56 -13.40 -9.42
CA LEU A 119 19.66 -14.37 -9.35
C LEU A 119 19.38 -15.48 -8.32
N MET A 120 18.85 -15.12 -7.15
CA MET A 120 18.44 -16.09 -6.13
C MET A 120 17.33 -17.01 -6.66
N LEU A 121 16.28 -16.45 -7.27
CA LEU A 121 15.19 -17.23 -7.86
C LEU A 121 15.69 -18.14 -8.99
N GLY A 122 16.57 -17.63 -9.86
CA GLY A 122 17.21 -18.41 -10.92
C GLY A 122 18.05 -19.56 -10.38
N TRP A 123 18.78 -19.33 -9.29
CA TRP A 123 19.54 -20.38 -8.59
C TRP A 123 18.63 -21.45 -7.98
N ILE A 124 17.54 -21.06 -7.31
CA ILE A 124 16.54 -21.99 -6.75
C ILE A 124 15.98 -22.88 -7.88
N LEU A 125 15.45 -22.26 -8.93
CA LEU A 125 14.85 -22.98 -10.05
C LEU A 125 15.87 -23.91 -10.73
N LYS A 126 17.09 -23.44 -11.00
CA LYS A 126 18.16 -24.26 -11.60
C LYS A 126 18.43 -25.53 -10.79
N ASN A 127 18.48 -25.42 -9.47
CA ASN A 127 18.73 -26.55 -8.58
C ASN A 127 17.55 -27.52 -8.53
N VAL A 128 16.32 -27.01 -8.45
CA VAL A 128 15.10 -27.83 -8.47
C VAL A 128 14.97 -28.58 -9.81
N PHE A 129 15.28 -27.93 -10.94
CA PHE A 129 15.24 -28.57 -12.26
C PHE A 129 16.33 -29.64 -12.44
N LYS A 130 17.53 -29.41 -11.93
CA LYS A 130 18.66 -30.37 -11.98
C LYS A 130 18.53 -31.50 -10.96
N GLY A 131 17.65 -31.37 -9.96
CA GLY A 131 17.41 -32.40 -8.96
C GLY A 131 16.86 -33.69 -9.57
N CYS A 132 17.30 -34.83 -9.01
CA CYS A 132 16.76 -36.15 -9.36
C CYS A 132 15.50 -36.51 -8.57
N ASP A 133 14.85 -35.53 -7.93
CA ASP A 133 13.63 -35.75 -7.15
C ASP A 133 12.47 -36.19 -8.06
N LYS A 134 11.77 -37.26 -7.66
CA LYS A 134 10.56 -37.75 -8.31
C LYS A 134 9.46 -36.68 -8.33
N GLN A 135 9.44 -35.79 -7.34
CA GLN A 135 8.47 -34.71 -7.20
C GLN A 135 8.88 -33.38 -7.84
N LYS A 136 10.00 -33.31 -8.60
CA LYS A 136 10.50 -32.05 -9.19
C LYS A 136 9.46 -31.23 -9.95
N LYS A 137 8.54 -31.89 -10.68
CA LYS A 137 7.47 -31.22 -11.43
C LYS A 137 6.49 -30.50 -10.50
N LEU A 138 6.20 -31.06 -9.32
CA LEU A 138 5.37 -30.43 -8.31
C LEU A 138 6.06 -29.16 -7.77
N TRP A 139 7.33 -29.25 -7.39
CA TRP A 139 8.10 -28.11 -6.88
C TRP A 139 8.15 -26.95 -7.86
N VAL A 140 8.49 -27.23 -9.12
CA VAL A 140 8.52 -26.21 -10.18
C VAL A 140 7.16 -25.53 -10.35
N SER A 141 6.07 -26.31 -10.37
CA SER A 141 4.72 -25.75 -10.49
C SER A 141 4.35 -24.85 -9.31
N LEU A 142 4.74 -25.20 -8.08
CA LEU A 142 4.49 -24.39 -6.89
C LEU A 142 5.27 -23.06 -6.92
N TYR A 143 6.56 -23.09 -7.28
CA TYR A 143 7.34 -21.86 -7.45
C TYR A 143 6.78 -20.97 -8.56
N PHE A 144 6.35 -21.57 -9.67
CA PHE A 144 5.74 -20.83 -10.77
C PHE A 144 4.40 -20.20 -10.38
N ALA A 145 3.54 -20.94 -9.67
CA ALA A 145 2.28 -20.42 -9.15
C ALA A 145 2.52 -19.24 -8.20
N LEU A 146 3.49 -19.36 -7.30
CA LEU A 146 3.86 -18.28 -6.39
C LEU A 146 4.43 -17.07 -7.13
N ALA A 147 5.29 -17.27 -8.14
CA ALA A 147 5.83 -16.18 -8.94
C ALA A 147 4.73 -15.42 -9.68
N ILE A 148 3.77 -16.12 -10.29
CA ILE A 148 2.58 -15.49 -10.91
C ILE A 148 1.77 -14.72 -9.87
N TRP A 149 1.52 -15.32 -8.70
CA TRP A 149 0.78 -14.64 -7.63
C TRP A 149 1.49 -13.36 -7.18
N ALA A 150 2.82 -13.40 -7.04
CA ALA A 150 3.66 -12.24 -6.69
C ALA A 150 3.67 -11.13 -7.76
N MET A 151 3.42 -11.44 -9.03
CA MET A 151 3.34 -10.43 -10.10
C MET A 151 2.05 -9.58 -10.06
N PHE A 152 0.98 -10.09 -9.43
CA PHE A 152 -0.35 -9.45 -9.46
C PHE A 152 -0.98 -9.27 -8.08
N SER A 153 -0.23 -9.54 -7.00
CA SER A 153 -0.69 -9.46 -5.62
C SER A 153 0.50 -9.21 -4.68
N TYR A 154 0.29 -9.43 -3.38
CA TYR A 154 1.24 -9.20 -2.29
C TYR A 154 1.39 -10.43 -1.38
N PRO A 155 1.68 -11.63 -1.92
CA PRO A 155 1.79 -12.86 -1.12
C PRO A 155 2.81 -12.74 0.02
N PHE A 156 3.89 -11.98 -0.15
CA PHE A 156 4.95 -11.88 0.85
C PHE A 156 4.64 -10.85 1.95
N HIS A 157 3.51 -10.16 1.89
CA HIS A 157 2.98 -9.39 3.01
C HIS A 157 2.14 -10.24 3.96
N ILE A 158 1.88 -11.51 3.63
CA ILE A 158 1.14 -12.44 4.46
C ILE A 158 2.14 -13.34 5.20
N PRO A 159 2.29 -13.23 6.53
CA PRO A 159 3.30 -13.98 7.29
C PRO A 159 3.21 -15.51 7.11
N PHE A 160 1.99 -16.04 6.93
CA PHE A 160 1.78 -17.47 6.66
C PHE A 160 2.51 -17.96 5.40
N VAL A 161 2.60 -17.12 4.36
CA VAL A 161 3.30 -17.47 3.11
C VAL A 161 4.79 -17.67 3.35
N TRP A 162 5.38 -16.97 4.33
CA TRP A 162 6.80 -17.16 4.68
C TRP A 162 7.06 -18.57 5.23
N LEU A 163 6.14 -19.11 6.04
CA LEU A 163 6.25 -20.49 6.56
C LEU A 163 6.14 -21.51 5.42
N VAL A 164 5.18 -21.32 4.51
CA VAL A 164 5.03 -22.17 3.32
C VAL A 164 6.29 -22.11 2.45
N MET A 165 6.87 -20.93 2.29
CA MET A 165 8.11 -20.74 1.54
C MET A 165 9.32 -21.39 2.19
N ALA A 166 9.49 -21.23 3.51
CA ALA A 166 10.55 -21.88 4.25
C ALA A 166 10.45 -23.42 4.13
N TYR A 167 9.23 -23.95 4.26
CA TYR A 167 8.96 -25.37 4.04
C TYR A 167 9.29 -25.79 2.60
N LEU A 168 8.79 -25.08 1.60
CA LEU A 168 9.03 -25.38 0.18
C LEU A 168 10.52 -25.38 -0.16
N LEU A 169 11.26 -24.37 0.29
CA LEU A 169 12.71 -24.26 0.11
C LEU A 169 13.44 -25.40 0.81
N SER A 170 13.08 -25.72 2.05
CA SER A 170 13.74 -26.77 2.83
C SER A 170 13.61 -28.15 2.16
N VAL A 171 12.41 -28.53 1.71
CA VAL A 171 12.17 -29.85 1.09
C VAL A 171 12.78 -29.91 -0.31
N SER A 172 12.54 -28.89 -1.14
CA SER A 172 12.97 -28.92 -2.54
C SER A 172 14.47 -28.75 -2.74
N LEU A 173 15.17 -28.10 -1.81
CA LEU A 173 16.62 -27.86 -1.88
C LEU A 173 17.42 -28.72 -0.89
N PHE A 174 16.78 -29.57 -0.09
CA PHE A 174 17.45 -30.47 0.85
C PHE A 174 18.64 -31.24 0.23
N PRO A 175 18.52 -31.85 -0.95
CA PRO A 175 19.63 -32.61 -1.55
C PRO A 175 20.83 -31.73 -1.94
N VAL A 176 20.60 -30.44 -2.19
CA VAL A 176 21.65 -29.47 -2.50
C VAL A 176 22.35 -29.05 -1.22
N PHE A 177 21.57 -28.71 -0.18
CA PHE A 177 22.12 -28.35 1.11
C PHE A 177 22.90 -29.51 1.76
N ALA A 178 22.44 -30.76 1.62
CA ALA A 178 23.15 -31.93 2.15
C ALA A 178 24.55 -32.14 1.56
N ARG A 179 24.85 -31.57 0.38
CA ARG A 179 26.16 -31.73 -0.30
C ARG A 179 27.24 -30.78 0.21
N PHE A 180 26.88 -29.61 0.71
CA PHE A 180 27.89 -28.64 1.15
C PHE A 180 28.29 -28.90 2.60
N ARG A 181 29.58 -29.16 2.83
CA ARG A 181 30.15 -29.39 4.17
C ARG A 181 29.91 -28.20 5.14
N PHE A 182 29.72 -27.00 4.59
CA PHE A 182 29.48 -25.77 5.34
C PHE A 182 27.99 -25.50 5.66
N VAL A 183 27.04 -26.35 5.26
CA VAL A 183 25.63 -26.11 5.60
C VAL A 183 25.37 -26.19 7.09
N ARG A 184 26.02 -27.12 7.82
CA ARG A 184 25.86 -27.24 9.27
C ARG A 184 26.31 -25.96 10.01
N PRO A 185 27.53 -25.42 9.79
CA PRO A 185 27.92 -24.16 10.42
C PRO A 185 27.06 -22.98 9.92
N LEU A 186 26.68 -22.92 8.63
CA LEU A 186 25.82 -21.85 8.13
C LEU A 186 24.41 -21.89 8.74
N ALA A 187 23.83 -23.08 8.90
CA ALA A 187 22.54 -23.27 9.55
C ALA A 187 22.63 -22.92 11.04
N PHE A 188 23.72 -23.27 11.71
CA PHE A 188 23.98 -22.84 13.09
C PHE A 188 24.10 -21.31 13.18
N CYS A 189 24.84 -20.66 12.28
CA CYS A 189 24.91 -19.20 12.20
C CYS A 189 23.53 -18.58 11.92
N ALA A 190 22.74 -19.15 11.00
CA ALA A 190 21.40 -18.68 10.70
C ALA A 190 20.46 -18.82 11.91
N LEU A 191 20.54 -19.94 12.64
CA LEU A 191 19.79 -20.16 13.88
C LEU A 191 20.25 -19.21 14.99
N LEU A 192 21.55 -18.94 15.10
CA LEU A 192 22.09 -17.98 16.05
C LEU A 192 21.61 -16.56 15.73
N VAL A 193 21.66 -16.16 14.46
CA VAL A 193 21.12 -14.87 14.00
C VAL A 193 19.62 -14.81 14.29
N ALA A 194 18.84 -15.84 13.92
CA ALA A 194 17.41 -15.90 14.22
C ALA A 194 17.14 -15.81 15.73
N PHE A 195 17.96 -16.47 16.57
CA PHE A 195 17.87 -16.38 18.02
C PHE A 195 18.19 -14.97 18.54
N LEU A 196 19.24 -14.33 18.04
CA LEU A 196 19.61 -12.96 18.40
C LEU A 196 18.53 -11.96 17.98
N TYR A 197 17.87 -12.16 16.83
CA TYR A 197 16.73 -11.36 16.40
C TYR A 197 15.43 -11.69 17.14
N SER A 198 15.32 -12.86 17.77
CA SER A 198 14.09 -13.27 18.45
C SER A 198 13.78 -12.39 19.68
N VAL A 199 14.80 -11.92 20.39
CA VAL A 199 14.64 -11.04 21.56
C VAL A 199 14.10 -9.66 21.17
N PRO A 200 14.71 -8.90 20.23
CA PRO A 200 14.11 -7.66 19.71
C PRO A 200 12.71 -7.87 19.15
N MET A 201 12.46 -8.96 18.41
CA MET A 201 11.13 -9.26 17.90
C MET A 201 10.10 -9.51 18.99
N ALA A 202 10.46 -10.20 20.07
CA ALA A 202 9.57 -10.38 21.22
C ALA A 202 9.26 -9.06 21.93
N VAL A 203 10.23 -8.16 22.03
CA VAL A 203 10.02 -6.80 22.57
C VAL A 203 9.11 -5.99 21.65
N SER A 204 9.38 -5.96 20.35
CA SER A 204 8.53 -5.28 19.36
C SER A 204 7.10 -5.80 19.40
N TYR A 205 6.90 -7.12 19.44
CA TYR A 205 5.58 -7.73 19.55
C TYR A 205 4.88 -7.36 20.88
N LYS A 206 5.61 -7.37 22.00
CA LYS A 206 5.06 -6.92 23.29
C LYS A 206 4.61 -5.46 23.22
N ASN A 207 5.41 -4.59 22.59
CA ASN A 207 5.10 -3.18 22.44
C ASN A 207 3.92 -2.95 21.50
N GLU A 208 3.79 -3.73 20.42
CA GLU A 208 2.64 -3.70 19.52
C GLU A 208 1.36 -4.15 20.23
N VAL A 209 1.41 -5.26 20.99
CA VAL A 209 0.28 -5.70 21.82
C VAL A 209 -0.07 -4.66 22.89
N HIS A 210 0.93 -4.00 23.48
CA HIS A 210 0.70 -2.93 24.43
C HIS A 210 0.01 -1.74 23.76
N TRP A 211 0.49 -1.33 22.59
CA TRP A 211 -0.09 -0.26 21.78
C TRP A 211 -1.55 -0.55 21.43
N VAL A 212 -1.89 -1.76 20.97
CA VAL A 212 -3.28 -2.15 20.69
C VAL A 212 -4.17 -1.94 21.90
N LYS A 213 -3.72 -2.32 23.10
CA LYS A 213 -4.50 -2.11 24.34
C LYS A 213 -4.67 -0.63 24.70
N VAL A 214 -3.63 0.18 24.48
CA VAL A 214 -3.68 1.64 24.69
C VAL A 214 -4.68 2.27 23.72
N GLN A 215 -4.64 1.84 22.45
CA GLN A 215 -5.56 2.29 21.41
C GLN A 215 -7.01 1.92 21.72
N GLU A 216 -7.27 0.67 22.15
CA GLU A 216 -8.61 0.22 22.53
C GLU A 216 -9.20 1.08 23.65
N LYS A 217 -8.41 1.41 24.69
CA LYS A 217 -8.86 2.29 25.78
C LYS A 217 -9.11 3.72 25.31
N ALA A 218 -8.23 4.25 24.46
CA ALA A 218 -8.42 5.59 23.88
C ALA A 218 -9.74 5.66 23.09
N LEU A 219 -10.04 4.62 22.29
CA LEU A 219 -11.31 4.49 21.56
C LEU A 219 -12.54 4.37 22.47
N MET A 220 -12.38 3.88 23.71
CA MET A 220 -13.44 3.87 24.72
C MET A 220 -13.66 5.23 25.41
N GLY A 221 -12.91 6.25 25.02
CA GLY A 221 -13.04 7.63 25.52
C GLY A 221 -11.99 8.03 26.55
N GLU A 222 -11.03 7.16 26.87
CA GLU A 222 -9.95 7.43 27.84
C GLU A 222 -8.70 8.08 27.19
N THR A 223 -8.85 8.79 26.07
CA THR A 223 -7.69 9.31 25.30
C THR A 223 -6.70 10.10 26.14
N LEU A 224 -7.16 11.02 27.00
CA LEU A 224 -6.28 11.87 27.81
C LEU A 224 -5.42 11.05 28.77
N ASP A 225 -5.98 10.00 29.38
CA ASP A 225 -5.29 9.12 30.31
C ASP A 225 -4.27 8.21 29.59
N MET A 226 -4.47 7.98 28.29
CA MET A 226 -3.60 7.15 27.47
C MET A 226 -2.41 7.90 26.86
N LEU A 227 -2.45 9.24 26.75
CA LEU A 227 -1.35 10.02 26.16
C LEU A 227 0.03 9.76 26.78
N PRO A 228 0.19 9.61 28.12
CA PRO A 228 1.48 9.25 28.71
C PRO A 228 2.00 7.88 28.26
N GLN A 229 1.10 6.90 28.05
CA GLN A 229 1.48 5.58 27.55
C GLN A 229 1.90 5.63 26.09
N TYR A 230 1.26 6.46 25.26
CA TYR A 230 1.75 6.73 23.91
C TYR A 230 3.15 7.36 23.91
N ALA A 231 3.39 8.33 24.79
CA ALA A 231 4.71 8.97 24.91
C ALA A 231 5.81 7.98 25.37
N GLU A 232 5.46 7.00 26.20
CA GLU A 232 6.35 5.91 26.58
C GLU A 232 6.65 4.98 25.39
N LEU A 233 5.60 4.50 24.71
CA LEU A 233 5.69 3.63 23.54
C LEU A 233 6.47 4.27 22.38
N TYR A 234 6.42 5.60 22.24
CA TYR A 234 7.13 6.33 21.20
C TYR A 234 8.64 6.07 21.23
N LYS A 235 9.25 5.81 22.39
CA LYS A 235 10.70 5.52 22.50
C LYS A 235 11.11 4.30 21.68
N ASP A 236 10.22 3.31 21.60
CA ASP A 236 10.46 2.03 20.94
C ASP A 236 9.79 1.95 19.55
N LEU A 237 8.67 2.65 19.34
CA LEU A 237 7.83 2.55 18.15
C LEU A 237 7.91 3.77 17.21
N LYS A 238 8.80 4.75 17.45
CA LYS A 238 8.97 5.93 16.59
C LYS A 238 9.31 5.63 15.12
N ASP A 239 9.80 4.42 14.82
CA ASP A 239 10.13 4.02 13.45
C ASP A 239 8.95 3.38 12.71
N ASP A 240 7.83 3.13 13.41
CA ASP A 240 6.59 2.61 12.84
C ASP A 240 5.66 3.78 12.44
N GLY A 241 5.41 3.92 11.14
CA GLY A 241 4.56 4.99 10.60
C GLY A 241 3.09 4.88 11.01
N ALA A 242 2.56 3.66 11.19
CA ALA A 242 1.19 3.45 11.64
C ALA A 242 1.03 3.88 13.11
N PHE A 243 2.01 3.55 13.96
CA PHE A 243 2.07 4.04 15.33
C PHE A 243 2.11 5.57 15.39
N LEU A 244 3.02 6.20 14.63
CA LEU A 244 3.11 7.66 14.59
C LEU A 244 1.81 8.32 14.11
N TYR A 245 1.15 7.77 13.10
CA TYR A 245 -0.14 8.28 12.64
C TYR A 245 -1.19 8.22 13.75
N ASN A 246 -1.32 7.07 14.43
CA ASN A 246 -2.29 6.92 15.51
C ASN A 246 -1.97 7.83 16.70
N TYR A 247 -0.71 7.94 17.12
CA TYR A 247 -0.33 8.84 18.20
C TYR A 247 -0.64 10.31 17.83
N GLY A 248 -0.33 10.73 16.61
CA GLY A 248 -0.71 12.06 16.10
C GLY A 248 -2.22 12.28 16.10
N ALA A 249 -3.01 11.25 15.80
CA ALA A 249 -4.47 11.32 15.84
C ALA A 249 -5.02 11.46 17.27
N GLU A 250 -4.48 10.72 18.25
CA GLU A 250 -4.87 10.86 19.66
C GLU A 250 -4.49 12.23 20.23
N LEU A 251 -3.31 12.75 19.88
CA LEU A 251 -2.91 14.12 20.25
C LEU A 251 -3.86 15.16 19.62
N HIS A 252 -4.26 14.98 18.35
CA HIS A 252 -5.24 15.84 17.71
C HIS A 252 -6.60 15.78 18.41
N PHE A 253 -7.08 14.58 18.76
CA PHE A 253 -8.33 14.38 19.49
C PHE A 253 -8.29 15.07 20.87
N ALA A 254 -7.17 14.97 21.57
CA ALA A 254 -6.90 15.67 22.83
C ALA A 254 -6.67 17.18 22.67
N ARG A 255 -6.72 17.72 21.44
CA ARG A 255 -6.49 19.14 21.08
C ARG A 255 -5.06 19.63 21.27
N HIS A 256 -4.09 18.71 21.37
CA HIS A 256 -2.66 19.01 21.44
C HIS A 256 -2.10 19.21 20.02
N TYR A 257 -2.66 20.15 19.25
CA TYR A 257 -2.42 20.27 17.81
C TYR A 257 -0.95 20.52 17.42
N ASN A 258 -0.21 21.30 18.22
CA ASN A 258 1.21 21.56 17.98
C ASN A 258 2.06 20.28 18.14
N GLU A 259 1.74 19.44 19.12
CA GLU A 259 2.42 18.16 19.33
C GLU A 259 2.03 17.15 18.25
N ALA A 260 0.74 17.09 17.92
CA ALA A 260 0.23 16.28 16.82
C ALA A 260 0.97 16.58 15.51
N LEU A 261 1.16 17.86 15.15
CA LEU A 261 1.91 18.24 13.96
C LEU A 261 3.36 17.75 13.97
N LYS A 262 4.05 17.80 15.11
CA LYS A 262 5.44 17.30 15.21
C LYS A 262 5.50 15.80 14.93
N ILE A 263 4.61 15.03 15.57
CA ILE A 263 4.52 13.58 15.37
C ILE A 263 4.12 13.24 13.92
N LEU A 264 3.17 13.97 13.33
CA LEU A 264 2.72 13.75 11.96
C LEU A 264 3.75 14.15 10.91
N GLN A 265 4.59 15.14 11.18
CA GLN A 265 5.73 15.47 10.32
C GLN A 265 6.77 14.34 10.32
N GLU A 266 7.05 13.76 11.48
CA GLU A 266 7.90 12.57 11.55
C GLU A 266 7.25 11.38 10.84
N CYS A 267 5.93 11.18 11.04
CA CYS A 267 5.14 10.17 10.35
C CYS A 267 5.32 10.29 8.84
N ALA A 268 5.15 11.49 8.28
CA ALA A 268 5.27 11.74 6.83
C ALA A 268 6.66 11.45 6.23
N SER A 269 7.70 11.22 7.04
CA SER A 269 9.00 10.75 6.54
C SER A 269 9.06 9.23 6.34
N LYS A 270 8.13 8.48 6.95
CA LYS A 270 8.07 7.01 6.96
C LYS A 270 6.78 6.46 6.35
N TYR A 271 5.67 7.18 6.54
CA TYR A 271 4.32 6.83 6.09
C TYR A 271 3.58 8.14 5.78
N ASN A 272 3.38 8.44 4.50
CA ASN A 272 2.87 9.74 4.06
C ASN A 272 1.68 9.58 3.14
N ASP A 273 0.55 9.28 3.75
CA ASP A 273 -0.65 8.93 3.03
C ASP A 273 -1.64 10.11 2.96
N TYR A 274 -2.75 9.91 2.25
CA TYR A 274 -3.83 10.90 2.18
C TYR A 274 -4.32 11.35 3.57
N ASN A 275 -4.44 10.42 4.53
CA ASN A 275 -5.01 10.68 5.84
C ASN A 275 -4.05 11.47 6.74
N VAL A 276 -2.75 11.20 6.67
CA VAL A 276 -1.70 11.99 7.34
C VAL A 276 -1.81 13.45 6.91
N GLN A 277 -1.91 13.73 5.61
CA GLN A 277 -2.05 15.11 5.11
C GLN A 277 -3.38 15.75 5.52
N MET A 278 -4.49 15.00 5.54
CA MET A 278 -5.78 15.49 6.03
C MET A 278 -5.75 15.84 7.52
N LEU A 279 -5.07 15.03 8.34
CA LEU A 279 -4.96 15.26 9.77
C LEU A 279 -4.04 16.45 10.09
N MET A 280 -2.92 16.58 9.35
CA MET A 280 -2.08 17.77 9.42
C MET A 280 -2.86 19.03 9.04
N ALA A 281 -3.68 18.98 7.97
CA ALA A 281 -4.53 20.10 7.56
C ALA A 281 -5.49 20.53 8.68
N SER A 282 -6.14 19.56 9.34
CA SER A 282 -7.04 19.82 10.46
C SER A 282 -6.30 20.44 11.65
N CYS A 283 -5.09 19.98 11.97
CA CYS A 283 -4.27 20.61 13.01
C CYS A 283 -3.98 22.08 12.70
N TYR A 284 -3.56 22.39 11.47
CA TYR A 284 -3.32 23.78 11.04
C TYR A 284 -4.58 24.64 11.11
N GLN A 285 -5.75 24.08 10.75
CA GLN A 285 -7.02 24.80 10.86
C GLN A 285 -7.32 25.16 12.33
N HIS A 286 -7.16 24.22 13.27
CA HIS A 286 -7.40 24.47 14.69
C HIS A 286 -6.38 25.41 15.34
N LEU A 287 -5.18 25.52 14.77
CA LEU A 287 -4.15 26.47 15.19
C LEU A 287 -4.34 27.88 14.60
N GLY A 288 -5.43 28.12 13.86
CA GLY A 288 -5.68 29.42 13.21
C GLY A 288 -4.72 29.71 12.06
N GLN A 289 -4.22 28.67 11.38
CA GLN A 289 -3.31 28.76 10.23
C GLN A 289 -4.03 28.29 8.94
N PRO A 290 -5.06 29.02 8.48
CA PRO A 290 -5.95 28.56 7.40
C PRO A 290 -5.22 28.34 6.07
N GLN A 291 -4.22 29.16 5.76
CA GLN A 291 -3.46 29.02 4.52
C GLN A 291 -2.70 27.68 4.46
N MET A 292 -2.04 27.29 5.55
CA MET A 292 -1.34 26.00 5.64
C MET A 292 -2.32 24.82 5.60
N ALA A 293 -3.50 24.97 6.22
CA ALA A 293 -4.56 23.96 6.14
C ALA A 293 -5.04 23.76 4.69
N ILE A 294 -5.29 24.85 3.95
CA ILE A 294 -5.69 24.81 2.54
C ILE A 294 -4.61 24.13 1.69
N GLU A 295 -3.33 24.45 1.88
CA GLU A 295 -2.24 23.79 1.17
C GLU A 295 -2.22 22.28 1.39
N LYS A 296 -2.42 21.85 2.63
CA LYS A 296 -2.48 20.43 3.00
C LYS A 296 -3.73 19.72 2.45
N TYR A 297 -4.90 20.35 2.49
CA TYR A 297 -6.10 19.82 1.86
C TYR A 297 -5.95 19.69 0.34
N ARG A 298 -5.39 20.70 -0.33
CA ARG A 298 -5.09 20.64 -1.77
C ARG A 298 -4.10 19.53 -2.09
N TYR A 299 -3.09 19.33 -1.25
CA TYR A 299 -2.12 18.26 -1.42
C TYR A 299 -2.76 16.87 -1.26
N ALA A 300 -3.60 16.68 -0.23
CA ALA A 300 -4.39 15.46 -0.06
C ALA A 300 -5.36 15.21 -1.24
N ASN A 301 -6.00 16.26 -1.78
CA ASN A 301 -6.83 16.14 -2.98
C ASN A 301 -6.01 15.66 -4.19
N ARG A 302 -4.76 16.12 -4.35
CA ARG A 302 -3.89 15.64 -5.45
C ARG A 302 -3.47 14.18 -5.24
N MET A 303 -3.23 13.78 -4.00
CA MET A 303 -2.92 12.38 -3.66
C MET A 303 -4.06 11.43 -4.05
N VAL A 304 -5.32 11.78 -3.73
CA VAL A 304 -6.49 10.95 -4.05
C VAL A 304 -7.63 11.83 -4.63
N PRO A 305 -7.57 12.16 -5.93
CA PRO A 305 -8.43 13.16 -6.56
C PRO A 305 -9.89 12.74 -6.70
N ASN A 306 -10.31 11.55 -6.28
CA ASN A 306 -11.74 11.20 -6.22
C ASN A 306 -12.38 11.47 -4.85
N ARG A 307 -11.61 11.88 -3.83
CA ARG A 307 -12.13 12.20 -2.50
C ARG A 307 -12.69 13.63 -2.49
N PHE A 308 -13.86 13.79 -1.88
CA PHE A 308 -14.55 15.09 -1.79
C PHE A 308 -14.18 15.88 -0.52
N LEU A 309 -13.75 15.19 0.54
CA LEU A 309 -13.46 15.80 1.84
C LEU A 309 -12.43 16.93 1.80
N PRO A 310 -11.30 16.84 1.06
CA PRO A 310 -10.33 17.92 1.09
C PRO A 310 -10.89 19.21 0.49
N LEU A 311 -11.63 19.10 -0.63
CA LEU A 311 -12.32 20.24 -1.25
C LEU A 311 -13.40 20.81 -0.33
N TYR A 312 -14.13 19.94 0.38
CA TYR A 312 -15.14 20.36 1.35
C TYR A 312 -14.53 21.20 2.47
N HIS A 313 -13.42 20.74 3.07
CA HIS A 313 -12.75 21.50 4.13
C HIS A 313 -12.12 22.80 3.61
N GLU A 314 -11.54 22.78 2.41
CA GLU A 314 -11.04 24.00 1.76
C GLU A 314 -12.15 25.04 1.56
N MET A 315 -13.30 24.62 1.01
CA MET A 315 -14.48 25.49 0.84
C MET A 315 -14.93 26.07 2.18
N ARG A 316 -14.97 25.25 3.24
CA ARG A 316 -15.37 25.69 4.57
C ARG A 316 -14.42 26.72 5.16
N ILE A 317 -13.11 26.54 5.01
CA ILE A 317 -12.12 27.53 5.48
C ILE A 317 -12.36 28.89 4.80
N TYR A 318 -12.58 28.92 3.47
CA TYR A 318 -12.88 30.17 2.78
C TYR A 318 -14.18 30.81 3.28
N ARG A 319 -15.24 30.02 3.51
CA ARG A 319 -16.50 30.50 4.08
C ARG A 319 -16.33 31.09 5.48
N GLU A 320 -15.62 30.38 6.36
CA GLU A 320 -15.36 30.78 7.75
C GLU A 320 -14.54 32.08 7.82
N ASN A 321 -13.65 32.31 6.84
CA ASN A 321 -12.86 33.53 6.72
C ASN A 321 -13.54 34.66 5.92
N GLY A 322 -14.78 34.47 5.45
CA GLY A 322 -15.53 35.47 4.69
C GLY A 322 -15.12 35.63 3.21
N ASP A 323 -14.19 34.80 2.72
CA ASP A 323 -13.74 34.79 1.32
C ASP A 323 -14.76 34.06 0.44
N SER A 324 -15.83 34.77 0.09
CA SER A 324 -16.94 34.19 -0.66
C SER A 324 -16.57 33.85 -2.11
N VAL A 325 -15.54 34.49 -2.68
CA VAL A 325 -15.12 34.27 -4.07
C VAL A 325 -14.45 32.91 -4.19
N ASN A 326 -13.42 32.66 -3.38
CA ASN A 326 -12.72 31.36 -3.39
C ASN A 326 -13.62 30.22 -2.89
N ALA A 327 -14.49 30.49 -1.90
CA ALA A 327 -15.48 29.50 -1.47
C ALA A 327 -16.37 29.04 -2.64
N CYS A 328 -16.86 29.96 -3.46
CA CYS A 328 -17.68 29.62 -4.63
C CYS A 328 -16.90 28.89 -5.72
N GLU A 329 -15.63 29.24 -5.93
CA GLU A 329 -14.77 28.54 -6.88
C GLU A 329 -14.59 27.06 -6.50
N VAL A 330 -14.30 26.80 -5.23
CA VAL A 330 -14.18 25.43 -4.71
C VAL A 330 -15.54 24.72 -4.74
N ALA A 331 -16.64 25.41 -4.42
CA ALA A 331 -17.99 24.85 -4.50
C ALA A 331 -18.35 24.41 -5.93
N ARG A 332 -18.02 25.21 -6.97
CA ARG A 332 -18.18 24.79 -8.38
C ARG A 332 -17.33 23.56 -8.69
N THR A 333 -16.11 23.50 -8.17
CA THR A 333 -15.23 22.34 -8.33
C THR A 333 -15.85 21.08 -7.72
N ILE A 334 -16.46 21.19 -6.53
CA ILE A 334 -17.19 20.09 -5.88
C ILE A 334 -18.38 19.63 -6.74
N MET A 335 -19.19 20.58 -7.23
CA MET A 335 -20.39 20.29 -8.03
C MET A 335 -20.07 19.60 -9.36
N ASN A 336 -18.97 19.98 -10.00
CA ASN A 336 -18.56 19.43 -11.28
C ASN A 336 -17.74 18.13 -11.16
N LYS A 337 -17.37 17.71 -9.94
CA LYS A 337 -16.52 16.54 -9.71
C LYS A 337 -17.30 15.24 -9.96
N PRO A 338 -16.75 14.29 -10.72
CA PRO A 338 -17.42 13.00 -10.93
C PRO A 338 -17.47 12.17 -9.65
N VAL A 339 -18.63 11.57 -9.38
CA VAL A 339 -18.88 10.79 -8.15
C VAL A 339 -18.62 9.31 -8.39
N LYS A 340 -17.56 8.77 -7.77
CA LYS A 340 -17.23 7.32 -7.79
C LYS A 340 -18.32 6.48 -7.12
N ILE A 341 -18.73 6.85 -5.91
CA ILE A 341 -19.71 6.11 -5.09
C ILE A 341 -21.00 6.92 -4.99
N LYS A 342 -21.90 6.76 -5.96
CA LYS A 342 -23.15 7.54 -6.08
C LYS A 342 -24.07 7.47 -4.85
N LYS A 343 -24.01 6.37 -4.08
CA LYS A 343 -24.86 6.13 -2.91
C LYS A 343 -24.31 6.72 -1.60
N SER A 344 -23.12 7.33 -1.60
CA SER A 344 -22.52 7.87 -0.39
C SER A 344 -23.31 9.06 0.16
N ALA A 345 -23.88 8.93 1.36
CA ALA A 345 -24.61 10.01 2.02
C ALA A 345 -23.72 11.21 2.35
N ALA A 346 -22.47 10.97 2.75
CA ALA A 346 -21.50 12.03 3.01
C ALA A 346 -21.19 12.85 1.76
N VAL A 347 -21.00 12.20 0.60
CA VAL A 347 -20.76 12.90 -0.67
C VAL A 347 -21.99 13.73 -1.07
N LYS A 348 -23.20 13.18 -0.93
CA LYS A 348 -24.43 13.94 -1.20
C LYS A 348 -24.54 15.19 -0.33
N ARG A 349 -24.21 15.08 0.97
CA ARG A 349 -24.21 16.22 1.90
C ARG A 349 -23.20 17.29 1.48
N ILE A 350 -21.98 16.89 1.13
CA ILE A 350 -20.93 17.81 0.64
C ILE A 350 -21.40 18.57 -0.61
N ILE A 351 -22.01 17.87 -1.58
CA ILE A 351 -22.54 18.47 -2.81
C ILE A 351 -23.68 19.45 -2.47
N GLN A 352 -24.57 19.09 -1.56
CA GLN A 352 -25.64 19.98 -1.11
C GLN A 352 -25.10 21.26 -0.47
N GLU A 353 -24.17 21.16 0.48
CA GLU A 353 -23.57 22.33 1.13
C GLU A 353 -22.78 23.22 0.15
N ALA A 354 -22.19 22.63 -0.90
CA ALA A 354 -21.58 23.37 -1.99
C ALA A 354 -22.62 24.14 -2.83
N ASN A 355 -23.77 23.53 -3.11
CA ASN A 355 -24.86 24.21 -3.80
C ASN A 355 -25.39 25.40 -2.99
N GLU A 356 -25.66 25.21 -1.70
CA GLU A 356 -26.08 26.27 -0.79
C GLU A 356 -25.07 27.43 -0.72
N CYS A 357 -23.77 27.13 -0.82
CA CYS A 357 -22.72 28.14 -0.89
C CYS A 357 -22.84 29.02 -2.15
N LEU A 358 -23.19 28.44 -3.29
CA LEU A 358 -23.35 29.15 -4.56
C LEU A 358 -24.62 29.99 -4.60
N ASP A 359 -25.73 29.46 -4.08
CA ASP A 359 -27.01 30.16 -4.01
C ASP A 359 -26.89 31.43 -3.15
N HIS A 360 -26.31 31.30 -1.95
CA HIS A 360 -26.10 32.43 -1.05
C HIS A 360 -25.21 33.53 -1.66
N TYR A 361 -24.18 33.15 -2.41
CA TYR A 361 -23.34 34.12 -3.10
C TYR A 361 -24.09 34.86 -4.20
N THR A 362 -24.89 34.14 -5.00
CA THR A 362 -25.69 34.71 -6.09
C THR A 362 -26.70 35.71 -5.54
N GLU A 363 -27.41 35.36 -4.46
CA GLU A 363 -28.32 36.29 -3.79
C GLU A 363 -27.61 37.56 -3.30
N ARG A 364 -26.40 37.43 -2.74
CA ARG A 364 -25.64 38.56 -2.22
C ARG A 364 -25.13 39.49 -3.33
N VAL A 365 -24.77 38.93 -4.49
CA VAL A 365 -24.37 39.71 -5.67
C VAL A 365 -25.59 40.42 -6.27
N MET A 366 -26.75 39.76 -6.37
CA MET A 366 -27.97 40.36 -6.93
C MET A 366 -28.60 41.44 -6.04
N ARG A 367 -28.23 41.50 -4.75
CA ARG A 367 -28.68 42.54 -3.80
C ARG A 367 -27.74 43.75 -3.71
N ARG A 368 -26.59 43.72 -4.38
CA ARG A 368 -25.64 44.84 -4.50
C ARG A 368 -25.79 45.49 -5.85
#